data_AF-A0ABD0RMC6-F1
#
_entry.id   AF-A0ABD0RMC6-F1
#
_cell.length_a   1.000
_cell.length_b   1.000
_cell.length_c   1.000
_cell.angle_alpha   90.00
_cell.angle_beta   90.00
_cell.angle_gamma   90.00
#
_symmetry.space_group_name_H-M   'P 1'
#
loop_
_entity.id
_entity.type
_entity.pdbx_description
1 polymer ?
#
loop_
_entity_poly.entity_id
_entity_poly.type
_entity_poly.pdbx_seq_one_letter_code
_entity_poly.pdbx_strand_id
1 'polypeptide(L)'
;KTVSLCKSNCVLVAYTGYKMDPKGTTKLIRQFKDNEAETEFQVIEKDSPAILGRSACTDIVDIVDCEENTDILKEFDDVFNGLGCIPGVHYIKIDPAMAPVIHPPRKVPIALKDKIKTEFNRMERLEVIKKQCN
;
A
#
# COMPACT_ATOMS: atom_id res chain seq x y z
N LYS A 1 31.11 14.24 -22.56
CA LYS A 1 32.01 13.06 -22.38
C LYS A 1 31.37 11.89 -23.10
N THR A 2 32.05 11.29 -24.07
CA THR A 2 31.56 10.08 -24.75
C THR A 2 31.81 8.88 -23.85
N VAL A 3 30.76 8.28 -23.33
CA VAL A 3 30.84 7.10 -22.45
C VAL A 3 30.57 5.87 -23.31
N SER A 4 31.48 4.89 -23.31
CA SER A 4 31.30 3.64 -24.04
C SER A 4 30.25 2.77 -23.35
N LEU A 5 29.26 2.29 -24.10
CA LEU A 5 28.21 1.42 -23.59
C LEU A 5 28.61 -0.05 -23.73
N CYS A 6 28.35 -0.83 -22.68
CA CYS A 6 28.38 -2.29 -22.71
C CYS A 6 27.09 -2.85 -23.30
N LYS A 7 27.14 -4.06 -23.86
CA LYS A 7 25.95 -4.72 -24.43
C LYS A 7 24.94 -5.03 -23.32
N SER A 8 23.72 -4.54 -23.46
CA SER A 8 22.60 -4.95 -22.61
C SER A 8 21.94 -6.21 -23.16
N ASN A 9 21.60 -7.16 -22.28
CA ASN A 9 20.88 -8.39 -22.61
C ASN A 9 19.47 -8.42 -22.01
N CYS A 10 18.94 -7.30 -21.51
CA CYS A 10 17.62 -7.23 -20.89
C CYS A 10 16.57 -6.61 -21.82
N VAL A 11 15.31 -6.93 -21.56
CA VAL A 11 14.16 -6.25 -22.19
C VAL A 11 13.55 -5.34 -21.13
N LEU A 12 13.48 -4.05 -21.43
CA LEU A 12 12.86 -3.07 -20.55
C LEU A 12 11.37 -2.95 -20.89
N VAL A 13 10.50 -3.07 -19.89
CA VAL A 13 9.05 -2.99 -20.06
C VAL A 13 8.49 -1.98 -19.06
N ALA A 14 7.79 -0.96 -19.57
CA ALA A 14 7.07 0.00 -18.74
C ALA A 14 5.86 -0.64 -18.06
N TYR A 15 5.33 0.00 -17.03
CA TYR A 15 4.10 -0.44 -16.35
C TYR A 15 2.89 -0.57 -17.31
N THR A 16 2.86 0.21 -18.39
CA THR A 16 1.84 0.15 -19.43
C THR A 16 1.98 -1.05 -20.38
N GLY A 17 3.02 -1.87 -20.23
CA GLY A 17 3.38 -2.96 -21.15
C GLY A 17 4.22 -2.51 -22.34
N TYR A 18 4.52 -1.21 -22.48
CA TYR A 18 5.37 -0.69 -23.55
C TYR A 18 6.81 -1.19 -23.41
N LYS A 19 7.38 -1.74 -24.48
CA LYS A 19 8.77 -2.22 -24.52
C LYS A 19 9.71 -1.08 -24.93
N MET A 20 10.80 -0.93 -24.21
CA MET A 20 11.86 0.04 -24.52
C MET A 20 13.11 -0.69 -25.00
N ASP A 21 13.80 -0.10 -25.97
CA ASP A 21 15.04 -0.63 -26.54
C ASP A 21 16.26 -0.06 -25.80
N PRO A 22 16.94 -0.85 -24.94
CA PRO A 22 18.17 -0.41 -24.31
C PRO A 22 19.30 -0.29 -25.36
N LYS A 23 19.97 0.86 -25.36
CA LYS A 23 21.17 1.10 -26.17
C LYS A 23 22.41 0.43 -25.59
N GLY A 24 22.39 0.10 -24.30
CA GLY A 24 23.44 -0.61 -23.59
C GLY A 24 23.43 -0.31 -22.10
N THR A 25 24.44 -0.80 -21.40
CA THR A 25 24.69 -0.47 -19.99
C THR A 25 25.93 0.39 -19.81
N THR A 26 25.95 1.19 -18.77
CA THR A 26 27.17 1.87 -18.32
C THR A 26 27.17 2.01 -16.82
N LYS A 27 28.36 1.97 -16.23
CA LYS A 27 28.55 2.29 -14.81
C LYS A 27 28.73 3.79 -14.65
N LEU A 28 27.96 4.38 -13.74
CA LEU A 28 28.09 5.78 -13.36
C LEU A 28 28.27 5.86 -11.85
N ILE A 29 29.14 6.77 -11.42
CA ILE A 29 29.27 7.12 -10.01
C ILE A 29 28.08 8.04 -9.68
N ARG A 30 27.30 7.64 -8.69
CA ARG A 30 26.23 8.46 -8.11
C ARG A 30 26.74 9.05 -6.82
N GLN A 31 26.44 10.32 -6.62
CA GLN A 31 26.77 11.04 -5.41
C GLN A 31 25.50 11.64 -4.81
N PHE A 32 25.28 11.42 -3.52
CA PHE A 32 24.23 12.08 -2.75
C PHE A 32 24.79 12.47 -1.38
N LYS A 33 24.82 13.77 -1.10
CA LYS A 33 25.55 14.34 0.05
C LYS A 33 27.02 13.85 0.03
N ASP A 34 27.46 13.19 1.10
CA ASP A 34 28.83 12.69 1.27
C ASP A 34 29.00 11.24 0.82
N ASN A 35 27.92 10.58 0.37
CA ASN A 35 27.94 9.19 -0.07
C ASN A 35 28.12 9.09 -1.58
N GLU A 36 29.01 8.19 -1.99
CA GLU A 36 29.24 7.84 -3.39
C GLU A 36 29.09 6.33 -3.59
N ALA A 37 28.37 5.93 -4.63
CA ALA A 37 28.30 4.54 -5.06
C ALA A 37 28.35 4.43 -6.57
N GLU A 38 29.08 3.43 -7.07
CA GLU A 38 29.05 3.06 -8.48
C GLU A 38 27.81 2.23 -8.77
N THR A 39 27.09 2.53 -9.85
CA THR A 39 26.00 1.66 -10.30
C THR A 39 25.85 1.60 -11.80
N GLU A 40 25.46 0.41 -12.25
CA GLU A 40 25.12 0.15 -13.63
C GLU A 40 23.73 0.70 -13.98
N PHE A 41 23.70 1.53 -15.03
CA PHE A 41 22.49 2.07 -15.64
C PHE A 41 22.21 1.38 -16.96
N GLN A 42 20.93 1.16 -17.24
CA GLN A 42 20.43 0.86 -18.57
C GLN A 42 20.18 2.17 -19.31
N VAL A 43 20.81 2.35 -20.47
CA VAL A 43 20.73 3.58 -21.25
C VAL A 43 19.70 3.42 -22.36
N ILE A 44 18.76 4.35 -22.44
CA ILE A 44 17.79 4.46 -23.53
C ILE A 44 17.92 5.84 -24.19
N GLU A 45 17.62 5.92 -25.48
CA GLU A 45 17.60 7.19 -26.21
C GLU A 45 16.21 7.82 -26.11
N LYS A 46 15.90 8.36 -24.93
CA LYS A 46 14.63 9.02 -24.65
C LYS A 46 14.85 10.18 -23.69
N ASP A 47 14.17 11.29 -23.97
CA ASP A 47 14.13 12.44 -23.06
C ASP A 47 13.20 12.15 -21.88
N SER A 48 13.76 11.65 -20.79
CA SER A 48 13.06 11.33 -19.55
C SER A 48 14.02 11.32 -18.37
N PRO A 49 13.57 11.65 -17.15
CA PRO A 49 14.42 11.60 -15.97
C PRO A 49 14.90 10.16 -15.71
N ALA A 50 16.15 10.05 -15.26
CA ALA A 50 16.71 8.77 -14.84
C ALA A 50 15.96 8.23 -13.61
N ILE A 51 15.67 6.94 -13.61
CA ILE A 51 14.96 6.26 -12.53
C ILE A 51 15.97 5.41 -11.74
N LEU A 52 15.92 5.52 -10.42
CA LEU A 52 16.70 4.67 -9.51
C LEU A 52 15.77 3.65 -8.86
N GLY A 53 16.17 2.38 -8.92
CA GLY A 53 15.52 1.32 -8.16
C GLY A 53 15.82 1.43 -6.68
N ARG A 54 15.06 0.69 -5.85
CA ARG A 54 15.25 0.68 -4.40
C ARG A 54 16.69 0.39 -3.99
N SER A 55 17.27 -0.70 -4.50
CA SER A 55 18.65 -1.11 -4.19
C SER A 55 19.66 0.01 -4.47
N ALA A 56 19.52 0.64 -5.63
CA ALA A 56 20.35 1.76 -6.04
C ALA A 56 20.26 2.97 -5.10
N CYS A 57 19.08 3.27 -4.56
CA CYS A 57 18.90 4.34 -3.58
C CYS A 57 19.46 3.96 -2.21
N THR A 58 19.29 2.71 -1.78
CA THR A 58 19.77 2.21 -0.48
C THR A 58 21.31 2.27 -0.35
N ASP A 59 22.04 2.15 -1.46
CA ASP A 59 23.51 2.20 -1.45
C ASP A 59 24.09 3.61 -1.19
N ILE A 60 23.30 4.67 -1.37
CA ILE A 60 23.75 6.08 -1.25
C ILE A 60 22.94 6.90 -0.25
N VAL A 61 21.70 6.48 0.01
CA VAL A 61 20.86 7.03 1.06
C VAL A 61 20.82 5.96 2.14
N ASP A 62 21.22 6.34 3.35
CA ASP A 62 20.75 5.66 4.55
C ASP A 62 19.24 5.84 4.56
N ILE A 63 18.54 4.92 3.90
CA ILE A 63 17.15 4.68 4.20
C ILE A 63 17.26 4.25 5.65
N VAL A 64 16.85 5.16 6.54
CA VAL A 64 16.48 4.77 7.89
C VAL A 64 15.40 3.72 7.65
N ASP A 65 15.81 2.46 7.56
CA ASP A 65 14.98 1.36 8.02
C ASP A 65 14.61 1.87 9.40
N CYS A 66 13.36 2.31 9.54
CA CYS A 66 12.83 2.57 10.84
C CYS A 66 13.01 1.23 11.55
N GLU A 67 14.12 1.09 12.29
CA GLU A 67 14.21 0.16 13.41
C GLU A 67 12.85 0.23 14.04
N GLU A 68 12.21 -0.93 14.26
CA GLU A 68 10.90 -1.02 14.86
C GLU A 68 10.89 -0.04 16.04
N ASN A 69 10.35 1.16 15.82
CA ASN A 69 10.34 2.21 16.83
C ASN A 69 9.17 1.78 17.70
N THR A 70 9.42 0.71 18.47
CA THR A 70 8.43 0.08 19.34
C THR A 70 7.88 1.12 20.31
N ASP A 71 8.65 2.18 20.56
CA ASP A 71 8.24 3.33 21.32
C ASP A 71 7.08 4.09 20.68
N ILE A 72 7.07 4.32 19.36
CA ILE A 72 5.93 4.95 18.65
C ILE A 72 4.72 4.02 18.64
N LEU A 73 4.95 2.73 18.41
CA LEU A 73 3.88 1.73 18.42
C LEU A 73 3.24 1.60 19.81
N LYS A 74 4.03 1.74 20.89
CA LYS A 74 3.54 1.79 22.27
C LYS A 74 2.89 3.12 22.61
N GLU A 75 3.45 4.24 22.14
CA GLU A 75 2.94 5.59 22.42
C GLU A 75 1.56 5.82 21.80
N PHE A 76 1.33 5.28 20.60
CA PHE A 76 0.07 5.38 19.87
C PHE A 76 -0.59 4.01 19.67
N ASP A 77 -0.49 3.13 20.66
CA ASP A 77 -1.05 1.77 20.61
C ASP A 77 -2.55 1.77 20.27
N ASP A 78 -3.28 2.80 20.73
CA ASP A 78 -4.70 3.02 20.45
C ASP A 78 -5.02 3.36 18.98
N VAL A 79 -4.07 3.95 18.25
CA VAL A 79 -4.19 4.23 16.81
C VAL A 79 -3.97 2.97 15.99
N PHE A 80 -3.07 2.09 16.45
CA PHE A 80 -2.66 0.90 15.71
C PHE A 80 -3.44 -0.37 16.09
N ASN A 81 -4.21 -0.34 17.18
CA ASN A 81 -4.99 -1.49 17.65
C ASN A 81 -6.49 -1.19 17.78
N GLY A 82 -7.30 -2.20 17.45
CA GLY A 82 -8.76 -2.11 17.53
C GLY A 82 -9.39 -1.44 16.29
N LEU A 83 -10.67 -1.05 16.42
CA LEU A 83 -11.40 -0.37 15.35
C LEU A 83 -11.36 1.16 15.46
N GLY A 84 -10.96 1.69 16.63
CA GLY A 84 -11.15 3.10 16.99
C GLY A 84 -12.62 3.45 17.27
N CYS A 85 -12.85 4.61 17.88
CA CYS A 85 -14.20 5.17 18.09
C CYS A 85 -14.14 6.70 18.01
N ILE A 86 -14.89 7.29 17.08
CA ILE A 86 -15.05 8.75 17.00
C ILE A 86 -16.13 9.15 18.00
N PRO A 87 -15.85 10.04 18.96
CA PRO A 87 -16.82 10.44 19.95
C PRO A 87 -18.00 11.19 19.30
N GLY A 88 -19.21 10.88 19.74
CA GLY A 88 -20.43 11.53 19.27
C GLY A 88 -21.45 10.54 18.70
N VAL A 89 -22.68 11.03 18.53
CA VAL A 89 -23.77 10.24 17.93
C VAL A 89 -23.97 10.71 16.50
N HIS A 90 -23.91 9.78 15.55
CA HIS A 90 -24.25 10.06 14.17
C HIS A 90 -25.77 10.00 13.96
N TYR A 91 -26.36 11.08 13.43
CA TYR A 91 -27.77 11.15 13.09
C TYR A 91 -27.99 10.89 11.59
N ILE A 92 -28.61 9.76 11.26
CA ILE A 92 -28.97 9.40 9.89
C ILE A 92 -30.22 10.19 9.50
N LYS A 93 -30.10 11.08 8.52
CA LYS A 93 -31.23 11.86 7.98
C LYS A 93 -32.03 10.99 7.00
N ILE A 94 -33.33 10.88 7.22
CA ILE A 94 -34.26 10.13 6.38
C ILE A 94 -35.32 11.11 5.85
N ASP A 95 -35.71 10.96 4.59
CA ASP A 95 -36.84 11.70 4.00
C ASP A 95 -38.16 11.24 4.64
N PRO A 96 -38.91 12.13 5.32
CA PRO A 96 -40.19 11.78 5.96
C PRO A 96 -41.26 11.28 4.99
N ALA A 97 -41.16 11.59 3.69
CA ALA A 97 -42.10 11.13 2.68
C ALA A 97 -41.89 9.64 2.29
N MET A 98 -40.78 9.03 2.70
CA MET A 98 -40.42 7.67 2.32
C MET A 98 -40.98 6.64 3.30
N ALA A 99 -41.67 5.63 2.76
CA ALA A 99 -42.17 4.51 3.55
C ALA A 99 -41.04 3.53 3.96
N PRO A 100 -41.06 2.98 5.18
CA PRO A 100 -40.11 1.96 5.59
C PRO A 100 -40.32 0.67 4.79
N VAL A 101 -39.24 0.02 4.38
CA VAL A 101 -39.26 -1.22 3.59
C VAL A 101 -38.59 -2.35 4.39
N ILE A 102 -39.28 -3.48 4.52
CA ILE A 102 -38.74 -4.69 5.13
C ILE A 102 -38.41 -5.68 4.02
N HIS A 103 -37.13 -5.95 3.82
CA HIS A 103 -36.68 -6.98 2.88
C HIS A 103 -36.63 -8.37 3.55
N PRO A 104 -37.01 -9.45 2.84
CA PRO A 104 -36.88 -10.79 3.38
C PRO A 104 -35.40 -11.16 3.61
N PRO A 105 -35.08 -12.00 4.62
CA PRO A 105 -33.71 -12.43 4.88
C PRO A 105 -33.07 -13.12 3.66
N ARG A 106 -31.84 -12.74 3.32
CA ARG A 106 -31.09 -13.38 2.23
C ARG A 106 -30.59 -14.76 2.66
N LYS A 107 -30.68 -15.76 1.77
CA LYS A 107 -30.12 -17.10 2.01
C LYS A 107 -28.59 -17.03 2.03
N VAL A 108 -28.00 -17.63 3.07
CA VAL A 108 -26.54 -17.75 3.22
C VAL A 108 -26.09 -19.16 2.82
N PRO A 109 -25.06 -19.31 1.96
CA PRO A 109 -24.49 -20.62 1.65
C PRO A 109 -24.03 -21.36 2.91
N ILE A 110 -24.27 -22.67 2.97
CA ILE A 110 -23.98 -23.50 4.15
C ILE A 110 -22.50 -23.38 4.56
N ALA A 111 -21.58 -23.38 3.59
CA ALA A 111 -20.15 -23.25 3.83
C ALA A 111 -19.72 -21.92 4.51
N LEU A 112 -20.55 -20.88 4.43
CA LEU A 112 -20.27 -19.57 5.03
C LEU A 112 -21.00 -19.34 6.37
N LYS A 113 -21.96 -20.20 6.71
CA LYS A 113 -22.86 -19.99 7.86
C LYS A 113 -22.09 -19.85 9.18
N ASP A 114 -21.12 -20.74 9.42
CA ASP A 114 -20.35 -20.73 10.66
C ASP A 114 -19.37 -19.55 10.73
N LYS A 115 -18.78 -19.17 9.60
CA LYS A 115 -17.90 -18.00 9.49
C LYS A 115 -18.66 -16.72 9.79
N ILE A 116 -19.83 -16.54 9.19
CA ILE A 116 -20.69 -15.37 9.41
C ILE A 116 -21.17 -15.31 10.87
N LYS A 117 -21.60 -16.45 11.44
CA LYS A 117 -22.01 -16.50 12.85
C LYS A 117 -20.87 -16.12 13.79
N THR A 118 -19.66 -16.61 13.52
CA THR A 118 -18.46 -16.29 14.30
C THR A 118 -18.17 -14.80 14.26
N GLU A 119 -18.28 -14.20 13.07
CA GLU A 119 -18.06 -12.77 12.88
C GLU A 119 -19.14 -11.92 13.57
N PHE A 120 -20.42 -12.27 13.47
CA PHE A 120 -21.47 -11.57 14.22
C PHE A 120 -21.26 -11.65 15.73
N ASN A 121 -20.89 -12.82 16.26
CA ASN A 121 -20.57 -12.94 17.68
C ASN A 121 -19.36 -12.07 18.07
N ARG A 122 -18.35 -11.92 17.19
CA ARG A 122 -17.19 -11.05 17.40
C ARG A 122 -17.62 -9.58 17.42
N MET A 123 -18.45 -9.15 16.47
CA MET A 123 -18.95 -7.77 16.39
C MET A 123 -19.87 -7.42 17.56
N GLU A 124 -20.69 -8.36 18.05
CA GLU A 124 -21.47 -8.19 19.28
C GLU A 124 -20.57 -8.01 20.50
N ARG A 125 -19.50 -8.81 20.64
CA ARG A 125 -18.51 -8.64 21.73
C ARG A 125 -17.75 -7.31 21.67
N LEU A 126 -17.56 -6.76 20.47
CA LEU A 126 -16.94 -5.46 20.26
C LEU A 126 -17.95 -4.30 20.39
N GLU A 127 -19.21 -4.58 20.72
CA GLU A 127 -20.30 -3.60 20.85
C GLU A 127 -20.56 -2.76 19.58
N VAL A 128 -20.08 -3.22 18.43
CA VAL A 128 -20.30 -2.58 17.12
C VAL A 128 -21.74 -2.80 16.65
N ILE A 129 -22.32 -3.96 16.99
CA ILE A 129 -23.70 -4.31 16.70
C ILE A 129 -24.38 -4.83 17.96
N LYS A 130 -25.71 -4.71 18.00
CA LYS A 130 -26.54 -5.33 19.02
C LYS A 130 -27.76 -5.97 18.37
N LYS A 131 -28.31 -7.00 19.01
CA LYS A 131 -29.60 -7.56 18.61
C LYS A 131 -30.66 -6.47 18.70
N GLN A 132 -31.44 -6.35 17.65
CA GLN A 132 -32.63 -5.51 17.68
C GLN A 132 -33.63 -6.15 18.64
N CYS A 133 -33.87 -5.50 19.78
CA CYS A 133 -34.98 -5.84 20.65
C CYS A 133 -36.25 -5.25 20.04
N ASN A 134 -37.25 -6.09 19.81
CA ASN A 134 -38.61 -5.66 19.45
C ASN A 134 -39.47 -5.57 20.70
#